data_AF-A0A7V8NU24-F1
#
_entry.id   AF-A0A7V8NU24-F1
#
_cell.length_a   1.000
_cell.length_b   1.000
_cell.length_c   1.000
_cell.angle_alpha   90.00
_cell.angle_beta   90.00
_cell.angle_gamma   90.00
#
_symmetry.space_group_name_H-M   'P 1'
#
loop_
_entity.id
_entity.type
_entity.pdbx_description
1 polymer ?
#
loop_
_entity_poly.entity_id
_entity_poly.type
_entity_poly.pdbx_seq_one_letter_code
_entity_poly.pdbx_strand_id
1 'polypeptide(L)'
;MRKLWSLFLLPGSVLLVAEIPRLPNGKPDLNGVWERPYVPDMARSGKDQEGPGTLSFTPWGAQTFKNYDVAKFDYTGHCLPQGLTRSMNSPFPIEIFQTTKRMAVLYEAWNVFHVIPTDGRGHPKDTNPTWMGNSAGGWDGDTLVVDTTAFNERTNLDTVGHPHSDQLHVTERYTRTDDKHIAYEVTIEDPKTYTKPWKNTRVFT
;
A
#
# COMPACT_ATOMS: atom_id res chain seq x y z
N MET A 1 45.44 19.91 -54.50
CA MET A 1 44.08 20.14 -53.97
C MET A 1 43.80 19.15 -52.84
N ARG A 2 43.82 19.57 -51.58
CA ARG A 2 43.33 18.78 -50.44
C ARG A 2 42.39 19.67 -49.63
N LYS A 3 41.09 19.33 -49.63
CA LYS A 3 40.05 20.00 -48.82
C LYS A 3 40.14 19.49 -47.39
N LEU A 4 40.33 20.39 -46.42
CA LEU A 4 40.06 20.11 -45.01
C LEU A 4 38.54 20.03 -44.81
N TRP A 5 38.08 19.00 -44.10
CA TRP A 5 36.71 18.92 -43.58
C TRP A 5 36.78 19.20 -42.08
N SER A 6 36.12 20.26 -41.65
CA SER A 6 35.95 20.57 -40.23
C SER A 6 34.78 19.75 -39.68
N LEU A 7 35.05 18.86 -38.72
CA LEU A 7 34.02 18.19 -37.94
C LEU A 7 33.44 19.21 -36.93
N PHE A 8 32.15 19.51 -37.04
CA PHE A 8 31.39 20.16 -35.97
C PHE A 8 30.89 19.07 -35.01
N LEU A 9 31.33 19.13 -33.75
CA LEU A 9 30.77 18.35 -32.64
C LEU A 9 29.50 19.07 -32.16
N LEU A 10 28.34 18.40 -32.24
CA LEU A 10 27.11 18.84 -31.57
C LEU A 10 27.24 18.61 -30.06
N PRO A 11 26.79 19.53 -29.19
CA PRO A 11 26.79 19.30 -27.75
C PRO A 11 25.82 18.17 -27.41
N GLY A 12 26.29 17.20 -26.62
CA GLY A 12 25.49 16.07 -26.17
C GLY A 12 24.24 16.52 -25.39
N SER A 13 23.10 15.92 -25.74
CA SER A 13 21.85 16.10 -25.01
C SER A 13 22.00 15.56 -23.59
N VAL A 14 21.88 16.44 -22.59
CA VAL A 14 21.77 16.03 -21.19
C VAL A 14 20.37 15.45 -20.99
N LEU A 15 20.28 14.15 -20.70
CA LEU A 15 19.07 13.54 -20.19
C LEU A 15 18.78 14.14 -18.81
N LEU A 16 17.75 14.99 -18.72
CA LEU A 16 17.24 15.46 -17.44
C LEU A 16 16.53 14.27 -16.78
N VAL A 17 17.17 13.64 -15.81
CA VAL A 17 16.47 12.71 -14.91
C VAL A 17 15.57 13.57 -14.04
N ALA A 18 14.26 13.41 -14.15
CA ALA A 18 13.33 14.13 -13.29
C ALA A 18 13.60 13.72 -11.84
N GLU A 19 14.01 14.69 -11.03
CA GLU A 19 14.37 14.45 -9.63
C GLU A 19 13.10 14.20 -8.80
N ILE A 20 13.15 13.25 -7.87
CA ILE A 20 12.02 12.94 -6.98
C ILE A 20 11.68 14.19 -6.14
N PRO A 21 10.44 14.71 -6.21
CA PRO A 21 10.02 15.85 -5.39
C PRO A 21 10.21 15.58 -3.89
N ARG A 22 10.56 16.62 -3.12
CA ARG A 22 10.91 16.53 -1.70
C ARG A 22 10.11 17.52 -0.86
N LEU A 23 9.71 17.08 0.32
CA LEU A 23 9.20 17.94 1.38
C LEU A 23 10.31 18.81 1.99
N PRO A 24 9.99 19.87 2.76
CA PRO A 24 10.98 20.72 3.44
C PRO A 24 11.91 19.98 4.41
N ASN A 25 11.53 18.79 4.88
CA ASN A 25 12.37 17.93 5.73
C ASN A 25 13.29 16.98 4.92
N GLY A 26 13.37 17.14 3.59
CA GLY A 26 14.21 16.34 2.70
C GLY A 26 13.67 14.95 2.38
N LYS A 27 12.50 14.56 2.91
CA LYS A 27 11.86 13.29 2.58
C LYS A 27 11.12 13.37 1.25
N PRO A 28 10.98 12.24 0.52
CA PRO A 28 10.16 12.20 -0.69
C PRO A 28 8.76 12.74 -0.41
N ASP A 29 8.34 13.65 -1.28
CA ASP A 29 6.97 14.12 -1.33
C ASP A 29 6.12 13.04 -2.01
N LEU A 30 5.10 12.53 -1.33
CA LEU A 30 4.16 11.53 -1.84
C LEU A 30 2.82 12.15 -2.26
N ASN A 31 2.65 13.48 -2.13
CA ASN A 31 1.40 14.16 -2.47
C ASN A 31 1.01 13.93 -3.93
N GLY A 32 -0.29 13.79 -4.16
CA GLY A 32 -0.87 13.67 -5.50
C GLY A 32 -2.03 12.69 -5.56
N VAL A 33 -2.65 12.65 -6.74
CA VAL A 33 -3.59 11.59 -7.12
C VAL A 33 -2.81 10.51 -7.84
N TRP A 34 -2.98 9.27 -7.40
CA TRP A 34 -2.25 8.11 -7.89
C TRP A 34 -3.21 7.04 -8.40
N GLU A 35 -3.00 6.61 -9.64
CA GLU A 35 -3.58 5.40 -10.17
C GLU A 35 -2.88 4.19 -9.54
N ARG A 36 -3.62 3.10 -9.32
CA ARG A 36 -3.11 1.88 -8.70
C ARG A 36 -3.84 0.66 -9.24
N PRO A 37 -3.24 -0.54 -9.22
CA PRO A 37 -3.92 -1.73 -9.70
C PRO A 37 -5.14 -2.06 -8.84
N TYR A 38 -6.20 -2.53 -9.49
CA TYR A 38 -7.31 -3.21 -8.81
C TYR A 38 -6.86 -4.58 -8.30
N VAL A 39 -6.98 -4.84 -7.00
CA VAL A 39 -6.44 -6.04 -6.35
C VAL A 39 -7.55 -6.85 -5.64
N PRO A 40 -8.44 -7.54 -6.39
CA PRO A 40 -9.48 -8.36 -5.77
C PRO A 40 -8.94 -9.59 -5.04
N ASP A 41 -7.75 -10.03 -5.42
CA ASP A 41 -7.03 -11.19 -4.90
C ASP A 41 -5.55 -10.81 -4.72
N MET A 42 -5.13 -10.64 -3.47
CA MET A 42 -3.75 -10.26 -3.11
C MET A 42 -2.75 -11.41 -3.34
N ALA A 43 -3.22 -12.65 -3.46
CA ALA A 43 -2.37 -13.82 -3.69
C ALA A 43 -1.86 -13.87 -5.14
N ARG A 44 -2.58 -13.25 -6.08
CA ARG A 44 -2.25 -13.31 -7.52
C ARG A 44 -1.32 -12.20 -7.96
N SER A 45 -0.62 -12.46 -9.06
CA SER A 45 0.08 -11.43 -9.83
C SER A 45 -0.79 -10.97 -11.00
N GLY A 46 -0.61 -9.72 -11.40
CA GLY A 46 -1.35 -9.07 -12.46
C GLY A 46 -0.57 -7.89 -13.03
N LYS A 47 -1.26 -7.02 -13.76
CA LYS A 47 -0.65 -5.77 -14.22
C LYS A 47 -0.30 -4.91 -12.99
N ASP A 48 0.96 -4.53 -12.87
CA ASP A 48 1.50 -3.65 -11.82
C ASP A 48 1.26 -4.17 -10.38
N GLN A 49 1.03 -5.47 -10.22
CA GLN A 49 0.87 -6.17 -8.94
C GLN A 49 1.60 -7.52 -8.99
N GLU A 50 2.36 -7.85 -7.95
CA GLU A 50 2.93 -9.18 -7.74
C GLU A 50 2.49 -9.73 -6.38
N GLY A 51 1.82 -10.88 -6.41
CA GLY A 51 1.37 -11.59 -5.22
C GLY A 51 2.26 -12.80 -4.89
N PRO A 52 2.15 -13.38 -3.69
CA PRO A 52 2.97 -14.50 -3.24
C PRO A 52 2.57 -15.85 -3.88
N GLY A 53 1.50 -15.90 -4.68
CA GLY A 53 0.89 -17.14 -5.13
C GLY A 53 0.18 -17.84 -3.98
N THR A 54 0.36 -19.15 -3.85
CA THR A 54 -0.33 -19.95 -2.83
C THR A 54 -0.01 -19.48 -1.41
N LEU A 55 -1.04 -19.03 -0.69
CA LEU A 55 -0.93 -18.67 0.72
C LEU A 55 -0.88 -19.91 1.62
N SER A 56 -0.03 -19.86 2.66
CA SER A 56 0.10 -20.91 3.67
C SER A 56 -0.77 -20.57 4.88
N PHE A 57 -1.94 -21.18 4.97
CA PHE A 57 -2.89 -20.96 6.06
C PHE A 57 -2.62 -21.89 7.27
N THR A 58 -2.96 -21.41 8.46
CA THR A 58 -3.22 -22.28 9.61
C THR A 58 -4.51 -23.09 9.37
N PRO A 59 -4.81 -24.12 10.18
CA PRO A 59 -6.11 -24.81 10.11
C PRO A 59 -7.31 -23.86 10.29
N TRP A 60 -7.17 -22.87 11.18
CA TRP A 60 -8.21 -21.84 11.38
C TRP A 60 -8.38 -20.99 10.13
N GLY A 61 -7.29 -20.44 9.57
CA GLY A 61 -7.35 -19.60 8.37
C GLY A 61 -7.92 -20.34 7.17
N ALA A 62 -7.51 -21.60 6.96
CA ALA A 62 -8.00 -22.44 5.88
C ALA A 62 -9.51 -22.72 6.00
N GLN A 63 -9.98 -23.03 7.22
CA GLN A 63 -11.40 -23.27 7.48
C GLN A 63 -12.22 -21.99 7.31
N THR A 64 -11.75 -20.85 7.81
CA THR A 64 -12.42 -19.55 7.66
C THR A 64 -12.53 -19.17 6.19
N PHE A 65 -11.43 -19.26 5.43
CA PHE A 65 -11.42 -18.94 4.00
C PHE A 65 -12.36 -19.85 3.20
N LYS A 66 -12.37 -21.15 3.49
CA LYS A 66 -13.27 -22.12 2.84
C LYS A 66 -14.75 -21.82 3.07
N ASN A 67 -15.10 -21.24 4.21
CA ASN A 67 -16.49 -20.93 4.56
C ASN A 67 -16.94 -19.55 4.05
N TYR A 68 -16.02 -18.74 3.54
CA TYR A 68 -16.36 -17.45 2.97
C TYR A 68 -17.03 -17.63 1.60
N ASP A 69 -18.16 -16.94 1.42
CA ASP A 69 -18.93 -16.93 0.19
C ASP A 69 -19.47 -15.51 -0.03
N VAL A 70 -18.79 -14.75 -0.88
CA VAL A 70 -19.13 -13.36 -1.22
C VAL A 70 -20.56 -13.22 -1.74
N ALA A 71 -21.12 -14.26 -2.36
CA ALA A 71 -22.48 -14.23 -2.88
C ALA A 71 -23.54 -14.38 -1.78
N LYS A 72 -23.17 -14.95 -0.62
CA LYS A 72 -24.06 -15.05 0.55
C LYS A 72 -23.95 -13.85 1.47
N PHE A 73 -22.73 -13.39 1.73
CA PHE A 73 -22.50 -12.28 2.63
C PHE A 73 -21.15 -11.60 2.35
N ASP A 74 -21.20 -10.31 2.04
CA ASP A 74 -20.06 -9.40 2.09
C ASP A 74 -20.47 -8.18 2.91
N TYR A 75 -19.71 -7.89 3.98
CA TYR A 75 -19.97 -6.80 4.91
C TYR A 75 -20.09 -5.43 4.23
N THR A 76 -19.40 -5.21 3.11
CA THR A 76 -19.45 -3.97 2.35
C THR A 76 -20.80 -3.76 1.66
N GLY A 77 -21.54 -4.84 1.35
CA GLY A 77 -22.92 -4.78 0.86
C GLY A 77 -23.92 -4.30 1.92
N HIS A 78 -23.50 -4.25 3.19
CA HIS A 78 -24.29 -3.81 4.34
C HIS A 78 -23.82 -2.45 4.89
N CYS A 79 -23.19 -1.62 4.06
CA CYS A 79 -22.69 -0.29 4.42
C CYS A 79 -21.67 -0.27 5.57
N LEU A 80 -21.01 -1.40 5.84
CA LEU A 80 -19.92 -1.46 6.81
C LEU A 80 -18.61 -0.98 6.17
N PRO A 81 -17.70 -0.34 6.96
CA PRO A 81 -16.42 0.13 6.43
C PRO A 81 -15.59 -0.99 5.81
N GLN A 82 -14.91 -0.69 4.71
CA GLN A 82 -14.11 -1.67 3.97
C GLN A 82 -12.93 -2.23 4.76
N GLY A 83 -12.36 -1.41 5.65
CA GLY A 83 -11.08 -1.65 6.29
C GLY A 83 -9.90 -1.25 5.42
N LEU A 84 -8.70 -1.26 6.01
CA LEU A 84 -7.49 -0.73 5.40
C LEU A 84 -7.17 -1.37 4.04
N THR A 85 -6.95 -2.68 4.04
CA THR A 85 -6.47 -3.43 2.87
C THR A 85 -7.50 -3.45 1.75
N ARG A 86 -8.79 -3.68 2.07
CA ARG A 86 -9.86 -3.67 1.07
C ARG A 86 -10.06 -2.30 0.42
N SER A 87 -9.85 -1.21 1.15
CA SER A 87 -9.84 0.16 0.58
C SER A 87 -8.67 0.36 -0.39
N MET A 88 -7.47 -0.09 0.01
CA MET A 88 -6.25 -0.08 -0.82
C MET A 88 -6.27 -1.09 -1.98
N ASN A 89 -7.27 -1.96 -2.04
CA ASN A 89 -7.47 -2.93 -3.10
C ASN A 89 -8.53 -2.51 -4.12
N SER A 90 -9.27 -1.42 -3.86
CA SER A 90 -10.35 -0.94 -4.74
C SER A 90 -9.82 -0.49 -6.12
N PRO A 91 -10.66 -0.46 -7.17
CA PRO A 91 -10.21 -0.13 -8.53
C PRO A 91 -10.01 1.36 -8.81
N PHE A 92 -10.22 2.23 -7.82
CA PHE A 92 -10.22 3.67 -7.99
C PHE A 92 -8.90 4.31 -7.55
N PRO A 93 -8.53 5.48 -8.13
CA PRO A 93 -7.41 6.28 -7.67
C PRO A 93 -7.47 6.58 -6.17
N ILE A 94 -6.30 6.89 -5.60
CA ILE A 94 -6.18 7.45 -4.26
C ILE A 94 -5.59 8.84 -4.33
N GLU A 95 -5.97 9.69 -3.38
CA GLU A 95 -5.30 10.96 -3.16
C GLU A 95 -4.49 10.87 -1.88
N ILE A 96 -3.20 11.20 -1.98
CA ILE A 96 -2.30 11.29 -0.84
C ILE A 96 -2.14 12.77 -0.47
N PHE A 97 -2.46 13.09 0.79
CA PHE A 97 -2.09 14.34 1.43
C PHE A 97 -1.00 14.10 2.45
N GLN A 98 0.15 14.74 2.28
CA GLN A 98 1.31 14.55 3.12
C GLN A 98 1.85 15.89 3.61
N THR A 99 2.04 15.96 4.93
CA THR A 99 2.81 16.98 5.63
C THR A 99 4.08 16.36 6.17
N THR A 100 4.97 17.16 6.76
CA THR A 100 6.19 16.65 7.41
C THR A 100 5.92 15.76 8.64
N LYS A 101 4.68 15.68 9.15
CA LYS A 101 4.31 14.96 10.38
C LYS A 101 3.14 13.99 10.22
N ARG A 102 2.51 13.94 9.06
CA ARG A 102 1.32 13.11 8.81
C ARG A 102 1.11 12.89 7.33
N MET A 103 0.68 11.68 6.97
CA MET A 103 0.12 11.34 5.66
C MET A 103 -1.36 10.94 5.84
N ALA A 104 -2.19 11.28 4.88
CA ALA A 104 -3.54 10.75 4.75
C ALA A 104 -3.72 10.18 3.34
N VAL A 105 -4.25 8.97 3.25
CA VAL A 105 -4.66 8.35 1.99
C VAL A 105 -6.18 8.42 1.92
N LEU A 106 -6.70 9.14 0.92
CA LEU A 106 -8.13 9.23 0.66
C LEU A 106 -8.48 8.23 -0.43
N TYR A 107 -9.47 7.40 -0.15
CA TYR A 107 -10.01 6.45 -1.10
C TYR A 107 -11.26 7.05 -1.73
N GLU A 108 -11.32 7.11 -3.06
CA GLU A 108 -12.48 7.66 -3.78
C GLU A 108 -13.78 6.96 -3.37
N ALA A 109 -13.71 5.65 -3.19
CA ALA A 109 -14.87 4.87 -2.91
C ALA A 109 -15.18 4.81 -1.40
N TRP A 110 -16.48 4.92 -1.07
CA TRP A 110 -17.02 4.89 0.30
C TRP A 110 -16.61 6.05 1.23
N ASN A 111 -15.93 7.09 0.73
CA ASN A 111 -15.48 8.26 1.52
C ASN A 111 -14.69 7.87 2.78
N VAL A 112 -13.91 6.78 2.70
CA VAL A 112 -13.02 6.34 3.77
C VAL A 112 -11.62 6.91 3.55
N PHE A 113 -10.90 7.13 4.64
CA PHE A 113 -9.53 7.63 4.60
C PHE A 113 -8.69 6.93 5.65
N HIS A 114 -7.39 6.87 5.39
CA HIS A 114 -6.40 6.29 6.29
C HIS A 114 -5.44 7.39 6.74
N VAL A 115 -5.40 7.67 8.05
CA VAL A 115 -4.52 8.69 8.62
C VAL A 115 -3.31 8.03 9.28
N ILE A 116 -2.13 8.45 8.86
CA ILE A 116 -0.86 7.90 9.29
C ILE A 116 -0.02 9.04 9.90
N PRO A 117 0.16 9.08 11.23
CA PRO A 117 1.19 9.91 11.85
C PRO A 117 2.57 9.50 11.32
N THR A 118 3.39 10.45 10.86
CA THR A 118 4.74 10.19 10.32
C THR A 118 5.82 10.95 11.09
N ASP A 119 5.51 11.35 12.33
CA ASP A 119 6.38 12.14 13.20
C ASP A 119 7.26 11.27 14.12
N GLY A 120 7.35 9.97 13.85
CA GLY A 120 8.20 9.03 14.58
C GLY A 120 7.64 8.55 15.92
N ARG A 121 6.39 8.92 16.27
CA ARG A 121 5.72 8.32 17.43
C ARG A 121 5.43 6.85 17.17
N GLY A 122 5.55 6.01 18.20
CA GLY A 122 5.07 4.63 18.17
C GLY A 122 3.57 4.53 18.42
N HIS A 123 3.06 3.29 18.46
CA HIS A 123 1.66 3.01 18.80
C HIS A 123 1.33 3.43 20.24
N PRO A 124 0.10 3.90 20.50
CA PRO A 124 -0.40 4.04 21.86
C PRO A 124 -0.45 2.68 22.57
N LYS A 125 -0.17 2.66 23.88
CA LYS A 125 -0.14 1.42 24.69
C LYS A 125 -1.49 0.69 24.69
N ASP A 126 -2.58 1.44 24.79
CA ASP A 126 -3.94 0.92 24.87
C ASP A 126 -4.74 1.43 23.69
N THR A 127 -4.74 0.65 22.60
CA THR A 127 -5.46 1.02 21.37
C THR A 127 -6.66 0.11 21.17
N ASN A 128 -7.86 0.71 21.17
CA ASN A 128 -9.08 -0.02 20.83
C ASN A 128 -9.03 -0.46 19.36
N PRO A 129 -9.38 -1.72 19.05
CA PRO A 129 -9.40 -2.19 17.68
C PRO A 129 -10.37 -1.42 16.78
N THR A 130 -9.95 -1.09 15.57
CA THR A 130 -10.76 -0.37 14.59
C THR A 130 -10.79 -1.06 13.22
N TRP A 131 -11.60 -0.55 12.29
CA TRP A 131 -11.68 -1.05 10.92
C TRP A 131 -10.38 -0.75 10.13
N MET A 132 -9.74 0.38 10.43
CA MET A 132 -8.53 0.84 9.73
C MET A 132 -7.25 0.52 10.50
N GLY A 133 -7.38 -0.11 11.68
CA GLY A 133 -6.27 -0.29 12.61
C GLY A 133 -5.79 1.02 13.24
N ASN A 134 -4.58 0.98 13.78
CA ASN A 134 -3.83 2.12 14.29
C ASN A 134 -2.45 2.11 13.65
N SER A 135 -2.10 3.21 12.99
CA SER A 135 -0.86 3.30 12.21
C SER A 135 0.19 4.19 12.86
N ALA A 136 1.45 3.83 12.66
CA ALA A 136 2.63 4.61 12.99
C ALA A 136 3.61 4.58 11.81
N GLY A 137 3.96 5.77 11.30
CA GLY A 137 4.85 5.95 10.16
C GLY A 137 6.26 6.35 10.58
N GLY A 138 7.26 5.72 9.97
CA GLY A 138 8.67 6.04 10.08
C GLY A 138 9.38 5.99 8.73
N TRP A 139 10.55 6.62 8.61
CA TRP A 139 11.31 6.64 7.36
C TRP A 139 12.54 5.72 7.43
N ASP A 140 12.66 4.84 6.45
CA ASP A 140 13.85 4.03 6.16
C ASP A 140 14.50 4.57 4.87
N GLY A 141 15.50 5.43 5.04
CA GLY A 141 16.01 6.26 3.94
C GLY A 141 14.90 7.11 3.31
N ASP A 142 14.60 6.81 2.06
CA ASP A 142 13.56 7.44 1.23
C ASP A 142 12.25 6.63 1.15
N THR A 143 12.12 5.58 1.96
CA THR A 143 10.90 4.78 2.03
C THR A 143 10.12 5.13 3.28
N LEU A 144 8.86 5.51 3.13
CA LEU A 144 7.93 5.62 4.26
C LEU A 144 7.45 4.22 4.61
N VAL A 145 7.76 3.77 5.82
CA VAL A 145 7.31 2.50 6.39
C VAL A 145 6.18 2.81 7.36
N VAL A 146 5.04 2.15 7.15
CA VAL A 146 3.84 2.32 7.96
C VAL A 146 3.54 1.01 8.65
N ASP A 147 3.67 1.01 9.96
CA ASP A 147 3.28 -0.09 10.83
C ASP A 147 1.82 0.09 11.25
N THR A 148 0.98 -0.92 11.06
CA THR A 148 -0.43 -0.87 11.48
C THR A 148 -0.86 -2.11 12.25
N THR A 149 -1.47 -1.91 13.40
CA THR A 149 -1.99 -2.95 14.31
C THR A 149 -3.43 -2.64 14.75
N ALA A 150 -3.98 -3.40 15.72
CA ALA A 150 -5.27 -3.15 16.36
C ALA A 150 -6.46 -3.12 15.38
N PHE A 151 -6.59 -4.18 14.57
CA PHE A 151 -7.74 -4.38 13.68
C PHE A 151 -8.87 -5.12 14.39
N ASN A 152 -10.12 -4.84 14.03
CA ASN A 152 -11.30 -5.39 14.70
C ASN A 152 -11.85 -6.72 14.13
N GLU A 153 -11.12 -7.41 13.25
CA GLU A 153 -11.49 -8.71 12.64
C GLU A 153 -12.83 -8.69 11.86
N ARG A 154 -13.40 -7.52 11.54
CA ARG A 154 -14.70 -7.41 10.84
C ARG A 154 -14.60 -7.34 9.31
N THR A 155 -13.39 -7.45 8.79
CA THR A 155 -13.07 -7.24 7.38
C THR A 155 -12.32 -8.44 6.82
N ASN A 156 -12.23 -8.50 5.49
CA ASN A 156 -11.30 -9.40 4.81
C ASN A 156 -10.16 -8.58 4.20
N LEU A 157 -9.04 -9.24 3.92
CA LEU A 157 -7.90 -8.57 3.29
C LEU A 157 -8.21 -8.14 1.86
N ASP A 158 -9.06 -8.87 1.16
CA ASP A 158 -9.43 -8.61 -0.23
C ASP A 158 -10.82 -9.15 -0.60
N THR A 159 -11.19 -9.06 -1.88
CA THR A 159 -12.54 -9.38 -2.37
C THR A 159 -12.80 -10.88 -2.37
N VAL A 160 -11.78 -11.70 -2.65
CA VAL A 160 -11.89 -13.17 -2.61
C VAL A 160 -12.03 -13.70 -1.18
N GLY A 161 -11.76 -12.86 -0.18
CA GLY A 161 -12.09 -13.11 1.22
C GLY A 161 -10.97 -13.71 2.03
N HIS A 162 -9.72 -13.43 1.68
CA HIS A 162 -8.60 -13.82 2.51
C HIS A 162 -8.80 -13.29 3.94
N PRO A 163 -8.95 -14.19 4.95
CA PRO A 163 -9.33 -13.77 6.28
C PRO A 163 -8.16 -13.11 7.00
N HIS A 164 -8.47 -12.45 8.09
CA HIS A 164 -7.49 -12.09 9.11
C HIS A 164 -8.17 -12.14 10.48
N SER A 165 -7.40 -11.95 11.54
CA SER A 165 -7.85 -11.91 12.92
C SER A 165 -7.55 -10.57 13.58
N ASP A 166 -7.81 -10.50 14.89
CA ASP A 166 -7.36 -9.41 15.77
C ASP A 166 -5.82 -9.37 15.97
N GLN A 167 -5.10 -10.41 15.55
CA GLN A 167 -3.63 -10.46 15.54
C GLN A 167 -3.01 -9.96 14.24
N LEU A 168 -3.82 -9.38 13.33
CA LEU A 168 -3.32 -8.79 12.10
C LEU A 168 -2.34 -7.64 12.39
N HIS A 169 -1.19 -7.73 11.76
CA HIS A 169 -0.19 -6.68 11.65
C HIS A 169 0.10 -6.46 10.17
N VAL A 170 0.00 -5.20 9.74
CA VAL A 170 0.21 -4.80 8.35
C VAL A 170 1.37 -3.82 8.31
N THR A 171 2.39 -4.16 7.53
CA THR A 171 3.48 -3.23 7.22
C THR A 171 3.37 -2.79 5.78
N GLU A 172 3.15 -1.49 5.56
CA GLU A 172 3.14 -0.88 4.23
C GLU A 172 4.43 -0.10 3.99
N ARG A 173 4.98 -0.17 2.78
CA ARG A 173 6.17 0.58 2.37
C ARG A 173 5.83 1.38 1.12
N TYR A 174 6.02 2.70 1.18
CA TYR A 174 5.82 3.62 0.06
C TYR A 174 7.18 4.20 -0.34
N THR A 175 7.64 3.87 -1.54
CA THR A 175 8.90 4.38 -2.11
C THR A 175 8.61 5.10 -3.41
N ARG A 176 8.79 6.43 -3.45
CA ARG A 176 8.70 7.19 -4.70
C ARG A 176 9.93 6.88 -5.53
N THR A 177 9.75 6.19 -6.66
CA THR A 177 10.87 5.70 -7.50
C THR A 177 11.29 6.72 -8.54
N ASP A 178 10.37 7.59 -8.96
CA ASP A 178 10.61 8.71 -9.86
C ASP A 178 9.50 9.79 -9.72
N ASP A 179 9.38 10.70 -10.68
CA ASP A 179 8.37 11.76 -10.67
C ASP A 179 6.93 11.25 -10.84
N LYS A 180 6.75 10.03 -11.35
CA LYS A 180 5.47 9.45 -11.79
C LYS A 180 5.15 8.08 -11.18
N HIS A 181 5.98 7.54 -10.31
CA HIS A 181 5.75 6.21 -9.76
C HIS A 181 6.01 6.12 -8.26
N ILE A 182 5.15 5.36 -7.57
CA ILE A 182 5.37 4.88 -6.21
C ILE A 182 5.40 3.35 -6.25
N ALA A 183 6.53 2.77 -5.83
CA ALA A 183 6.57 1.37 -5.46
C ALA A 183 5.92 1.20 -4.09
N TYR A 184 4.86 0.39 -4.05
CA TYR A 184 4.13 0.05 -2.84
C TYR A 184 4.34 -1.42 -2.50
N GLU A 185 4.71 -1.71 -1.26
CA GLU A 185 4.77 -3.08 -0.74
C GLU A 185 3.89 -3.18 0.50
N VAL A 186 3.04 -4.20 0.56
CA VAL A 186 2.27 -4.52 1.76
C VAL A 186 2.65 -5.92 2.23
N THR A 187 3.06 -6.02 3.50
CA THR A 187 3.33 -7.27 4.19
C THR A 187 2.22 -7.54 5.20
N ILE A 188 1.71 -8.76 5.18
CA ILE A 188 0.65 -9.24 6.04
C ILE A 188 1.23 -10.27 7.01
N GLU A 189 1.04 -10.01 8.30
CA GLU A 189 1.42 -10.89 9.39
C GLU A 189 0.18 -11.15 10.25
N ASP A 190 -0.22 -12.41 10.35
CA ASP A 190 -1.29 -12.82 11.26
C ASP A 190 -1.06 -14.29 11.61
N PRO A 191 -0.45 -14.60 12.77
CA PRO A 191 -0.07 -15.96 13.13
C PRO A 191 -1.25 -16.87 13.47
N LYS A 192 -2.45 -16.30 13.71
CA LYS A 192 -3.69 -17.07 13.86
C LYS A 192 -4.21 -17.54 12.50
N THR A 193 -3.93 -16.78 11.43
CA THR A 193 -4.45 -17.01 10.08
C THR A 193 -3.47 -17.69 9.14
N TYR A 194 -2.21 -17.25 9.14
CA TYR A 194 -1.15 -17.66 8.22
C TYR A 194 0.01 -18.30 8.97
N THR A 195 0.68 -19.28 8.36
CA THR A 195 1.83 -19.96 8.98
C THR A 195 3.13 -19.15 8.87
N LYS A 196 3.15 -18.12 8.02
CA LYS A 196 4.29 -17.21 7.82
C LYS A 196 3.80 -15.88 7.24
N PRO A 197 4.55 -14.78 7.44
CA PRO A 197 4.34 -13.53 6.72
C PRO A 197 4.34 -13.74 5.21
N TRP A 198 3.57 -12.93 4.52
CA TRP A 198 3.55 -12.87 3.05
C TRP A 198 3.36 -11.42 2.61
N LYS A 199 3.70 -11.14 1.35
CA LYS A 199 3.66 -9.77 0.84
C LYS A 199 3.10 -9.69 -0.57
N ASN A 200 2.60 -8.52 -0.91
CA ASN A 200 2.13 -8.14 -2.23
C ASN A 200 2.79 -6.81 -2.60
N THR A 201 3.39 -6.72 -3.79
CA THR A 201 4.03 -5.50 -4.28
C THR A 201 3.22 -4.91 -5.43
N ARG A 202 3.26 -3.59 -5.57
CA ARG A 202 2.50 -2.83 -6.56
C ARG A 202 3.30 -1.65 -7.08
N VAL A 203 2.94 -1.18 -8.26
CA VAL A 203 3.39 0.10 -8.79
C VAL A 203 2.18 1.00 -8.95
N PHE A 204 2.25 2.20 -8.35
CA PHE A 204 1.28 3.27 -8.57
C PHE A 204 1.82 4.22 -9.63
N THR A 205 0.94 4.85 -10.41
CA THR A 205 1.27 5.72 -11.55
C THR A 205 0.53 7.05 -11.51
#